data_AF-A0A7W0RJQ1-F1
#
_entry.id   AF-A0A7W0RJQ1-F1
#
_cell.length_a   1.000
_cell.length_b   1.000
_cell.length_c   1.000
_cell.angle_alpha   90.00
_cell.angle_beta   90.00
_cell.angle_gamma   90.00
#
_symmetry.space_group_name_H-M   'P 1'
#
loop_
_entity.id
_entity.type
_entity.pdbx_description
1 polymer ?
#
loop_
_entity_poly.entity_id
_entity_poly.type
_entity_poly.pdbx_seq_one_letter_code
_entity_poly.pdbx_strand_id
1 'polypeptide(L)'
;MAASRNASNKTAVNRSTSSFTDTGRVSFAKITEPLEVPDLLALQADSFDWLIGGDIWKTGIEQAQTQGRADFSLKSGLEEIFEEISPIEDFSGTMSLSFRDHRFEPPKNTVEECKERDFTYAAPLFVTAEFMNNETGEIK
;
A
#
# COMPACT_ATOMS: atom_id res chain seq x y z
N MET A 1 -30.77 -12.76 31.42
CA MET A 1 -30.03 -13.99 31.76
C MET A 1 -29.93 -14.84 30.50
N ALA A 2 -28.71 -15.01 30.00
CA ALA A 2 -28.42 -15.79 28.80
C ALA A 2 -28.53 -17.29 29.11
N ALA A 3 -29.16 -18.06 28.20
CA ALA A 3 -29.11 -19.51 28.23
C ALA A 3 -28.42 -20.00 26.94
N SER A 4 -27.13 -20.26 27.10
CA SER A 4 -26.27 -20.99 26.18
C SER A 4 -26.80 -22.40 25.94
N ARG A 5 -26.74 -22.86 24.68
CA ARG A 5 -26.77 -24.29 24.35
C ARG A 5 -25.79 -24.55 23.19
N ASN A 6 -24.71 -25.25 23.52
CA ASN A 6 -23.69 -25.72 22.60
C ASN A 6 -23.91 -27.20 22.24
N ALA A 7 -23.40 -27.55 21.06
CA ALA A 7 -23.04 -28.87 20.53
C ALA A 7 -24.15 -29.78 19.97
N SER A 8 -24.03 -30.10 18.68
CA SER A 8 -23.58 -31.45 18.26
C SER A 8 -23.23 -31.49 16.78
N ASN A 9 -21.95 -31.76 16.51
CA ASN A 9 -21.41 -32.05 15.18
C ASN A 9 -21.85 -33.46 14.77
N LYS A 10 -22.46 -33.64 13.59
CA LYS A 10 -22.41 -34.91 12.82
C LYS A 10 -23.03 -34.79 11.43
N THR A 11 -22.40 -35.51 10.51
CA THR A 11 -22.79 -35.89 9.15
C THR A 11 -22.53 -34.88 8.03
N ALA A 12 -21.39 -35.11 7.37
CA ALA A 12 -21.10 -34.64 6.02
C ALA A 12 -22.20 -35.10 5.06
N VAL A 13 -22.94 -34.14 4.50
CA VAL A 13 -23.74 -34.33 3.30
C VAL A 13 -23.44 -33.16 2.38
N ASN A 14 -22.87 -33.54 1.24
CA ASN A 14 -22.57 -32.73 0.07
C ASN A 14 -23.74 -31.77 -0.23
N ARG A 15 -23.58 -30.47 0.07
CA ARG A 15 -24.56 -29.44 -0.27
C ARG A 15 -23.89 -28.41 -1.15
N SER A 16 -24.10 -28.60 -2.45
CA SER A 16 -24.28 -27.58 -3.48
C SER A 16 -23.85 -26.17 -3.05
N THR A 17 -22.78 -25.69 -3.70
CA THR A 17 -22.28 -24.31 -3.75
C THR A 17 -23.43 -23.31 -3.83
N SER A 18 -23.96 -22.97 -2.67
CA SER A 18 -24.94 -21.93 -2.51
C SER A 18 -24.12 -20.70 -2.18
N SER A 19 -24.26 -19.67 -3.01
CA SER A 19 -23.78 -18.32 -2.73
C SER A 19 -24.50 -17.83 -1.49
N PHE A 20 -24.04 -18.25 -0.32
CA PHE A 20 -24.61 -17.86 0.96
C PHE A 20 -24.12 -16.45 1.26
N THR A 21 -25.02 -15.47 1.22
CA THR A 21 -24.83 -14.33 2.13
C THR A 21 -24.93 -14.90 3.55
N ASP A 22 -24.10 -14.42 4.49
CA ASP A 22 -24.09 -14.86 5.90
C ASP A 22 -25.48 -14.81 6.57
N THR A 23 -26.41 -14.03 6.01
CA THR A 23 -27.80 -13.90 6.44
C THR A 23 -28.76 -15.01 5.96
N GLY A 24 -28.32 -15.97 5.14
CA GLY A 24 -29.18 -17.01 4.57
C GLY A 24 -30.07 -16.54 3.40
N ARG A 25 -29.74 -15.42 2.75
CA ARG A 25 -30.44 -14.91 1.56
C ARG A 25 -30.38 -15.93 0.41
N VAL A 26 -31.54 -16.32 -0.09
CA VAL A 26 -31.66 -17.20 -1.27
C VAL A 26 -31.33 -16.40 -2.52
N SER A 27 -30.37 -16.89 -3.30
CA SER A 27 -30.05 -16.39 -4.64
C SER A 27 -30.73 -17.24 -5.70
N PHE A 28 -31.37 -16.60 -6.69
CA PHE A 28 -31.97 -17.27 -7.85
C PHE A 28 -31.06 -17.21 -9.10
N ALA A 29 -29.78 -16.86 -8.91
CA ALA A 29 -28.81 -16.79 -10.00
C ALA A 29 -28.66 -18.18 -10.67
N LYS A 30 -28.91 -18.22 -11.98
CA LYS A 30 -28.82 -19.46 -12.78
C LYS A 30 -27.38 -19.76 -13.23
N ILE A 31 -26.54 -18.73 -13.29
CA ILE A 31 -25.13 -18.82 -13.67
C ILE A 31 -24.30 -18.58 -12.41
N THR A 32 -23.31 -19.44 -12.18
CA THR A 32 -22.36 -19.28 -11.08
C THR A 32 -21.25 -18.34 -11.50
N GLU A 33 -20.95 -17.35 -10.66
CA GLU A 33 -19.81 -16.46 -10.87
C GLU A 33 -18.52 -17.27 -10.63
N PRO A 34 -17.65 -17.41 -11.65
CA PRO A 34 -16.44 -18.24 -11.54
C PRO A 34 -15.31 -17.55 -10.76
N LEU A 35 -15.42 -16.24 -10.57
CA LEU A 35 -14.46 -15.40 -9.85
C LEU A 35 -15.17 -14.74 -8.69
N GLU A 36 -14.49 -14.67 -7.56
CA GLU A 36 -14.99 -13.97 -6.39
C GLU A 36 -14.94 -12.45 -6.61
N VAL A 37 -15.78 -11.75 -5.85
CA VAL A 37 -15.76 -10.29 -5.86
C VAL A 37 -14.43 -9.82 -5.28
N PRO A 38 -13.64 -9.02 -6.01
CA PRO A 38 -12.38 -8.51 -5.50
C PRO A 38 -12.63 -7.50 -4.37
N ASP A 39 -11.58 -7.18 -3.62
CA ASP A 39 -11.66 -6.07 -2.67
C ASP A 39 -11.93 -4.75 -3.42
N LEU A 40 -13.04 -4.10 -3.06
CA LEU A 40 -13.52 -2.87 -3.70
C LEU A 40 -12.69 -1.64 -3.32
N LEU A 41 -11.90 -1.73 -2.26
CA LEU A 41 -10.99 -0.68 -1.83
C LEU A 41 -9.54 -0.94 -2.28
N ALA A 42 -9.27 -2.10 -2.89
CA ALA A 42 -7.93 -2.50 -3.33
C ALA A 42 -7.29 -1.44 -4.21
N LEU A 43 -8.02 -0.90 -5.21
CA LEU A 43 -7.45 0.13 -6.08
C LEU A 43 -6.94 1.35 -5.29
N GLN A 44 -7.69 1.79 -4.26
CA GLN A 44 -7.31 2.94 -3.45
C GLN A 44 -6.18 2.60 -2.48
N ALA A 45 -6.26 1.45 -1.80
CA ALA A 45 -5.26 1.00 -0.86
C ALA A 45 -3.94 0.69 -1.56
N ASP A 46 -3.97 -0.11 -2.62
CA ASP A 46 -2.79 -0.60 -3.35
C ASP A 46 -2.07 0.53 -4.08
N SER A 47 -2.80 1.47 -4.70
CA SER A 47 -2.16 2.59 -5.42
C SER A 47 -1.43 3.53 -4.47
N PHE A 48 -2.01 3.79 -3.29
CA PHE A 48 -1.37 4.62 -2.28
C PHE A 48 -0.20 3.89 -1.60
N ASP A 49 -0.35 2.59 -1.32
CA ASP A 49 0.70 1.76 -0.74
C ASP A 49 1.92 1.65 -1.66
N TRP A 50 1.71 1.49 -2.97
CA TRP A 50 2.77 1.59 -3.99
C TRP A 50 3.45 2.96 -3.98
N LEU A 51 2.68 4.05 -3.92
CA LEU A 51 3.21 5.41 -3.94
C LEU A 51 4.18 5.65 -2.78
N ILE A 52 3.82 5.24 -1.57
CA ILE A 52 4.62 5.48 -0.35
C ILE A 52 5.68 4.41 -0.08
N GLY A 53 5.68 3.30 -0.82
CA GLY A 53 6.56 2.16 -0.57
C GLY A 53 6.17 1.37 0.70
N GLY A 54 4.87 1.14 0.88
CA GLY A 54 4.31 0.44 2.03
C GLY A 54 4.63 -1.06 2.07
N ASP A 55 4.27 -1.69 3.19
CA ASP A 55 4.66 -3.07 3.48
C ASP A 55 3.88 -4.09 2.61
N ILE A 56 2.65 -3.75 2.21
CA ILE A 56 1.80 -4.62 1.38
C ILE A 56 2.43 -4.75 0.00
N TRP A 57 2.81 -3.62 -0.61
CA TRP A 57 3.49 -3.55 -1.89
C TRP A 57 4.86 -4.24 -1.85
N LYS A 58 5.67 -4.01 -0.80
CA LYS A 58 6.97 -4.70 -0.63
C LYS A 58 6.82 -6.21 -0.59
N THR A 59 5.87 -6.71 0.22
CA THR A 59 5.56 -8.14 0.30
C THR A 59 5.08 -8.68 -1.06
N GLY A 60 4.28 -7.88 -1.78
CA GLY A 60 3.84 -8.20 -3.13
C GLY A 60 4.99 -8.38 -4.13
N ILE A 61 6.01 -7.51 -4.07
CA ILE A 61 7.21 -7.64 -4.90
C ILE A 61 7.96 -8.94 -4.59
N GLU A 62 8.18 -9.26 -3.32
CA GLU A 62 8.90 -10.48 -2.92
C GLU A 62 8.21 -11.75 -3.46
N GLN A 63 6.88 -11.77 -3.39
CA GLN A 63 6.07 -12.85 -3.95
C GLN A 63 6.14 -12.87 -5.48
N ALA A 64 6.05 -11.72 -6.14
CA ALA A 64 6.13 -11.61 -7.60
C ALA A 64 7.52 -12.04 -8.12
N GLN A 65 8.59 -11.67 -7.42
CA GLN A 65 9.95 -12.10 -7.74
C GLN A 65 10.12 -13.61 -7.60
N THR A 66 9.57 -14.20 -6.54
CA THR A 66 9.57 -15.67 -6.36
C THR A 66 8.84 -16.38 -7.49
N GLN A 67 7.79 -15.76 -8.02
CA GLN A 67 6.98 -16.29 -9.13
C GLN A 67 7.56 -15.94 -10.51
N GLY A 68 8.70 -15.24 -10.59
CA GLY A 68 9.34 -14.84 -11.85
C GLY A 68 8.50 -13.87 -12.69
N ARG A 69 7.58 -13.13 -12.07
CA ARG A 69 6.73 -12.14 -12.74
C ARG A 69 7.46 -10.81 -12.85
N ALA A 70 7.63 -10.33 -14.08
CA ALA A 70 8.32 -9.06 -14.38
C ALA A 70 7.36 -7.86 -14.51
N ASP A 71 6.07 -8.05 -14.25
CA ASP A 71 5.04 -7.03 -14.51
C ASP A 71 4.97 -5.93 -13.44
N PHE A 72 5.70 -6.07 -12.33
CA PHE A 72 5.64 -5.15 -11.17
C PHE A 72 6.85 -4.22 -11.13
N SER A 73 6.61 -2.93 -10.86
CA SER A 73 7.68 -1.97 -10.61
C SER A 73 8.40 -2.32 -9.30
N LEU A 74 9.73 -2.34 -9.35
CA LEU A 74 10.59 -2.60 -8.19
C LEU A 74 10.80 -1.37 -7.31
N LYS A 75 10.43 -0.19 -7.81
CA LYS A 75 10.59 1.10 -7.12
C LYS A 75 9.24 1.64 -6.69
N SER A 76 9.22 2.29 -5.53
CA SER A 76 8.01 2.97 -5.07
C SER A 76 7.76 4.21 -5.93
N GLY A 77 6.53 4.70 -5.94
CA GLY A 77 6.19 5.89 -6.74
C GLY A 77 7.00 7.13 -6.31
N LEU A 78 7.24 7.33 -5.01
CA LEU A 78 8.08 8.43 -4.54
C LEU A 78 9.56 8.25 -4.88
N GLU A 79 10.07 7.02 -4.80
CA GLU A 79 11.45 6.73 -5.19
C GLU A 79 11.70 7.02 -6.68
N GLU A 80 10.77 6.62 -7.54
CA GLU A 80 10.80 6.92 -8.98
C GLU A 80 10.86 8.43 -9.25
N ILE A 81 10.03 9.21 -8.55
CA ILE A 81 10.02 10.68 -8.68
C ILE A 81 11.36 11.28 -8.19
N PHE A 82 11.89 10.82 -7.06
CA PHE A 82 13.16 11.35 -6.53
C PHE A 82 14.34 11.05 -7.45
N GLU A 83 14.37 9.89 -8.09
CA GLU A 83 15.38 9.56 -9.09
C GLU A 83 15.20 10.38 -10.37
N GLU A 84 13.98 10.66 -10.80
CA GLU A 84 13.72 11.45 -12.02
C GLU A 84 14.17 12.91 -11.86
N ILE A 85 13.91 13.52 -10.70
CA ILE A 85 14.28 14.92 -10.46
C ILE A 85 15.77 15.10 -10.11
N SER A 86 16.49 14.01 -9.82
CA SER A 86 17.88 14.02 -9.34
C SER A 86 18.85 13.62 -10.47
N PRO A 87 20.00 14.30 -10.62
CA PRO A 87 20.47 15.47 -9.88
C PRO A 87 19.86 16.79 -10.40
N ILE A 88 19.61 17.72 -9.48
CA ILE A 88 19.29 19.11 -9.82
C ILE A 88 20.61 19.88 -9.95
N GLU A 89 20.92 20.35 -11.15
CA GLU A 89 22.15 21.07 -11.46
C GLU A 89 21.91 22.57 -11.70
N ASP A 90 22.89 23.40 -11.36
CA ASP A 90 22.89 24.81 -11.75
C ASP A 90 23.26 24.99 -13.23
N PHE A 91 23.01 26.18 -13.80
CA PHE A 91 23.31 26.45 -15.22
C PHE A 91 24.78 26.25 -15.59
N SER A 92 25.69 26.41 -14.63
CA SER A 92 27.13 26.30 -14.84
C SER A 92 27.65 24.86 -14.65
N GLY A 93 26.84 23.95 -14.10
CA GLY A 93 27.25 22.60 -13.73
C GLY A 93 28.27 22.55 -12.58
N THR A 94 28.41 23.63 -11.81
CA THR A 94 29.31 23.72 -10.66
C THR A 94 28.68 23.13 -9.40
N MET A 95 27.35 23.16 -9.28
CA MET A 95 26.63 22.70 -8.08
C MET A 95 25.54 21.71 -8.46
N SER A 96 25.44 20.62 -7.70
CA SER A 96 24.38 19.63 -7.85
C SER A 96 23.74 19.26 -6.51
N LEU A 97 22.42 19.04 -6.52
CA LEU A 97 21.65 18.56 -5.38
C LEU A 97 21.02 17.21 -5.77
N SER A 98 21.30 16.18 -4.97
CA SER A 98 20.74 14.85 -5.15
C SER A 98 19.84 14.47 -3.98
N PHE A 99 18.74 13.78 -4.26
CA PHE A 99 17.86 13.24 -3.23
C PHE A 99 18.10 11.74 -3.09
N ARG A 100 18.20 11.28 -1.85
CA ARG A 100 18.39 9.87 -1.49
C ARG A 100 17.51 9.54 -0.30
N ASP A 101 17.15 8.27 -0.15
CA ASP A 101 16.48 7.69 1.02
C ASP A 101 15.36 8.55 1.63
N HIS A 102 14.11 8.17 1.38
CA HIS A 102 12.95 8.81 2.00
C HIS A 102 12.36 7.92 3.09
N ARG A 103 11.83 8.54 4.16
CA ARG A 103 11.11 7.86 5.23
C ARG A 103 9.96 8.70 5.76
N PHE A 104 8.89 8.04 6.15
CA PHE A 104 7.80 8.66 6.87
C PHE A 104 7.98 8.49 8.37
N GLU A 105 7.74 9.56 9.11
CA GLU A 105 7.56 9.47 10.56
C GLU A 105 6.09 9.17 10.90
N PRO A 106 5.81 8.63 12.10
CA PRO A 106 4.44 8.40 12.53
C PRO A 106 3.58 9.67 12.46
N PRO A 107 2.29 9.56 12.10
CA PRO A 107 1.35 10.68 12.13
C PRO A 107 1.31 11.35 13.50
N LYS A 108 1.18 12.68 13.50
CA LYS A 108 1.20 13.47 14.75
C LYS A 108 -0.02 13.26 15.63
N ASN A 109 -1.18 13.00 15.01
CA ASN A 109 -2.46 12.82 15.70
C ASN A 109 -3.16 11.57 15.14
N THR A 110 -4.10 11.01 15.89
CA THR A 110 -4.92 9.89 15.40
C THR A 110 -6.02 10.37 14.46
N VAL A 111 -6.66 9.44 13.75
CA VAL A 111 -7.75 9.74 12.83
C VAL A 111 -8.95 10.36 13.56
N GLU A 112 -9.23 9.88 14.77
CA GLU A 112 -10.33 10.35 15.62
C GLU A 112 -10.09 11.81 16.07
N GLU A 113 -8.89 12.12 16.57
CA GLU A 113 -8.52 13.49 16.93
C GLU A 113 -8.58 14.44 15.74
N CYS A 114 -8.11 13.98 14.57
CA CYS A 114 -8.18 14.78 13.35
C CYS A 114 -9.63 15.10 12.95
N LYS A 115 -10.56 14.15 13.12
CA LYS A 115 -11.99 14.35 12.85
C LYS A 115 -12.65 15.29 13.87
N GLU A 116 -12.28 15.22 15.14
CA GLU A 116 -12.87 16.03 16.20
C GLU A 116 -12.38 17.48 16.19
N ARG A 117 -11.11 17.70 15.83
CA ARG A 117 -10.43 19.00 15.93
C ARG A 117 -10.22 19.68 14.57
N ASP A 118 -10.81 19.14 13.51
CA ASP A 118 -10.67 19.58 12.12
C ASP A 118 -9.20 19.70 11.67
N PHE A 119 -8.36 18.73 12.08
CA PHE A 119 -6.98 18.62 11.60
C PHE A 119 -6.88 17.70 10.38
N THR A 120 -5.85 17.92 9.56
CA THR A 120 -5.50 16.99 8.48
C THR A 120 -4.68 15.83 9.03
N TYR A 121 -5.14 14.60 8.77
CA TYR A 121 -4.37 13.39 9.08
C TYR A 121 -3.22 13.24 8.09
N ALA A 122 -1.99 13.41 8.56
CA ALA A 122 -0.79 13.38 7.74
C ALA A 122 0.43 12.89 8.52
N ALA A 123 1.36 12.28 7.80
CA ALA A 123 2.67 11.85 8.28
C ALA A 123 3.76 12.79 7.74
N PRO A 124 4.73 13.22 8.55
CA PRO A 124 5.88 13.98 8.04
C PRO A 124 6.78 13.09 7.17
N LEU A 125 7.21 13.63 6.03
CA LEU A 125 8.17 12.99 5.12
C LEU A 125 9.56 13.59 5.31
N PHE A 126 10.55 12.74 5.53
CA PHE A 126 11.96 13.10 5.59
C PHE A 126 12.70 12.50 4.40
N VAL A 127 13.55 13.29 3.77
CA VAL A 127 14.38 12.88 2.63
C VAL A 127 15.83 13.27 2.94
N THR A 128 16.77 12.39 2.61
CA THR A 128 18.20 12.71 2.72
C THR A 128 18.62 13.45 1.46
N ALA A 129 19.13 14.68 1.60
CA ALA A 129 19.64 15.45 0.48
C ALA A 129 21.16 15.48 0.57
N GLU A 130 21.84 15.24 -0.56
CA GLU A 130 23.28 15.35 -0.71
C GLU A 130 23.57 16.52 -1.65
N PHE A 131 24.30 17.52 -1.18
CA PHE A 131 24.74 18.65 -2.00
C PHE A 131 26.21 18.46 -2.39
N MET A 132 26.51 18.53 -3.70
CA MET A 132 27.87 18.40 -4.22
C MET A 132 28.29 19.67 -4.96
N ASN A 133 29.44 20.22 -4.53
CA ASN A 133 30.12 21.28 -5.27
C ASN A 133 31.21 20.64 -6.15
N ASN A 134 31.02 20.69 -7.46
CA ASN A 134 31.89 20.10 -8.47
C ASN A 134 33.23 20.83 -8.61
N GLU A 135 33.34 22.09 -8.17
CA GLU A 135 34.60 22.84 -8.18
C GLU A 135 35.52 22.46 -7.01
N THR A 136 34.95 22.29 -5.81
CA THR A 136 35.73 21.97 -4.60
C THR A 136 35.77 20.48 -4.28
N GLY A 137 34.89 19.69 -4.87
CA GLY A 137 34.69 18.27 -4.54
C GLY A 137 34.08 18.05 -3.15
N GLU A 138 33.55 19.10 -2.52
CA GLU A 138 32.91 19.00 -1.20
C GLU A 138 31.48 18.47 -1.33
N ILE A 139 31.17 17.45 -0.52
CA ILE A 139 29.81 16.92 -0.33
C ILE A 139 29.32 17.39 1.05
N LYS A 140 28.12 17.96 1.12
CA LYS A 140 27.46 18.42 2.34
C LYS A 140 26.06 17.86 2.49
#